data_AF-A0A7R9ZQE3-F1
#
_entry.id   AF-A0A7R9ZQE3-F1
#
_cell.length_a   1.000
_cell.length_b   1.000
_cell.length_c   1.000
_cell.angle_alpha   90.00
_cell.angle_beta   90.00
_cell.angle_gamma   90.00
#
_symmetry.space_group_name_H-M   'P 1'
#
loop_
_entity.id
_entity.type
_entity.pdbx_description
1 polymer ?
#
loop_
_entity_poly.entity_id
_entity_poly.type
_entity_poly.pdbx_seq_one_letter_code
_entity_poly.pdbx_strand_id
1 'polypeptide(L)'
;AKVCASSNINLSLCLGTPRRQKFEFPPCIMTSPPPVQPSADYGDGTDDPIGGERIHGFNSTFSVTETGLHRPKIVTCIGSKANSYRQLVKGEDEIRQDAVMSQVFEFVNNLMNRHTRTSPTDGQAKAPVQSGFAMPRKRLRLVTYNIIPLSPASGVLEWVEDT
;
A
#
# COMPACT_ATOMS: atom_id res chain seq x y z
N ALA A 1 10.09 -27.52 -4.75
CA ALA A 1 9.34 -27.12 -3.54
C ALA A 1 10.31 -27.00 -2.38
N LYS A 2 10.84 -25.81 -2.11
CA LYS A 2 11.65 -25.53 -0.93
C LYS A 2 10.80 -24.61 -0.06
N VAL A 3 10.13 -25.18 0.92
CA VAL A 3 9.34 -24.45 1.90
C VAL A 3 10.35 -23.62 2.71
N CYS A 4 10.35 -22.31 2.44
CA CYS A 4 11.22 -21.32 3.06
C CYS A 4 10.74 -21.12 4.51
N ALA A 5 11.58 -21.47 5.48
CA ALA A 5 11.22 -21.43 6.89
C ALA A 5 11.51 -20.03 7.46
N SER A 6 10.63 -19.08 7.17
CA SER A 6 10.70 -17.74 7.76
C SER A 6 10.76 -17.83 9.29
N SER A 7 11.81 -17.27 9.89
CA SER A 7 11.94 -17.21 11.35
C SER A 7 10.89 -16.25 11.90
N ASN A 8 9.86 -16.82 12.53
CA ASN A 8 8.80 -16.05 13.20
C ASN A 8 9.33 -15.56 14.56
N ILE A 9 9.57 -14.26 14.69
CA ILE A 9 10.05 -13.64 15.92
C ILE A 9 8.85 -12.97 16.61
N ASN A 10 8.76 -13.10 17.93
CA ASN A 10 7.66 -12.50 18.68
C ASN A 10 7.89 -10.98 18.86
N LEU A 11 6.98 -10.17 18.34
CA LEU A 11 7.01 -8.71 18.40
C LEU A 11 7.02 -8.20 19.84
N SER A 12 6.34 -8.89 20.76
CA SER A 12 6.27 -8.51 22.18
C SER A 12 7.58 -8.68 22.94
N LEU A 13 8.51 -9.50 22.43
CA LEU A 13 9.85 -9.64 22.99
C LEU A 13 10.76 -8.47 22.57
N CYS A 14 10.50 -7.86 21.41
CA CYS A 14 11.29 -6.75 20.88
C CYS A 14 10.80 -5.39 21.38
N LEU A 15 9.49 -5.25 21.57
CA LEU A 15 8.87 -4.08 22.18
C LEU A 15 8.86 -4.32 23.69
N GLY A 16 9.92 -3.87 24.39
CA GLY A 16 10.04 -4.02 25.85
C GLY A 16 8.73 -3.67 26.57
N THR A 17 8.45 -4.33 27.71
CA THR A 17 7.17 -4.32 28.46
C THR A 17 6.19 -3.24 27.99
N PRO A 18 5.14 -3.61 27.22
CA PRO A 18 4.31 -2.64 26.56
C PRO A 18 3.58 -1.83 27.62
N ARG A 19 3.96 -0.56 27.80
CA ARG A 19 2.96 0.45 28.17
C ARG A 19 2.00 0.49 26.98
N ARG A 20 0.97 -0.36 27.03
CA ARG A 20 -0.15 -0.35 26.10
C ARG A 20 -0.87 0.98 26.32
N GLN A 21 -0.34 2.06 25.75
CA GLN A 21 -1.04 3.32 25.66
C GLN A 21 -2.23 3.05 24.75
N LYS A 22 -3.40 2.92 25.39
CA LYS A 22 -4.66 2.83 24.68
C LYS A 22 -4.96 4.22 24.16
N PHE A 23 -4.68 4.45 22.89
CA PHE A 23 -5.13 5.66 22.22
C PHE A 23 -6.66 5.58 22.10
N GLU A 24 -7.34 6.66 22.49
CA GLU A 24 -8.79 6.79 22.30
C GLU A 24 -9.13 6.76 20.80
N PHE A 25 -8.27 7.40 20.00
CA PHE A 25 -8.38 7.46 18.54
C PHE A 25 -7.07 6.98 17.91
N PRO A 26 -6.91 5.67 17.65
CA PRO A 26 -5.72 5.18 16.96
C PRO A 26 -5.62 5.76 15.55
N PRO A 27 -4.39 5.91 15.01
CA PRO A 27 -4.18 6.40 13.66
C PRO A 27 -4.67 5.39 12.61
N CYS A 28 -4.83 5.88 11.37
CA CYS A 28 -5.10 5.03 10.22
C CYS A 28 -3.92 4.09 9.94
N ILE A 29 -4.22 3.00 9.25
CA ILE A 29 -3.20 2.07 8.75
C ILE A 29 -2.33 2.81 7.74
N MET A 30 -1.03 2.93 8.03
CA MET A 30 -0.11 3.75 7.26
C MET A 30 -0.06 3.37 5.77
N THR A 31 -0.11 2.07 5.48
CA THR A 31 -0.06 1.52 4.12
C THR A 31 -1.40 1.56 3.38
N SER A 32 -2.49 1.97 4.04
CA SER A 32 -3.82 2.11 3.44
C SER A 32 -4.47 3.41 3.94
N PRO A 33 -3.93 4.58 3.54
CA PRO A 33 -4.50 5.86 3.92
C PRO A 33 -5.86 6.07 3.25
N PRO A 34 -6.81 6.79 3.89
CA PRO A 34 -8.07 7.13 3.27
C PRO A 34 -7.85 8.01 2.02
N PRO A 35 -8.68 7.87 0.97
CA PRO A 35 -8.55 8.65 -0.25
C PRO A 35 -8.80 10.14 0.03
N VAL A 36 -8.05 11.02 -0.62
CA VAL A 36 -8.24 12.47 -0.47
C VAL A 36 -9.61 12.88 -1.01
N GLN A 37 -10.44 13.46 -0.15
CA GLN A 37 -11.78 13.92 -0.50
C GLN A 37 -11.84 15.45 -0.64
N PRO A 38 -12.35 15.99 -1.76
CA PRO A 38 -12.51 17.44 -1.94
C PRO A 38 -13.44 18.10 -0.93
N SER A 39 -14.41 17.37 -0.38
CA SER A 39 -15.33 17.84 0.67
C SER A 39 -14.63 18.02 2.02
N ALA A 40 -13.41 17.50 2.17
CA ALA A 40 -12.72 17.35 3.45
C ALA A 40 -13.51 16.55 4.51
N ASP A 41 -14.52 15.80 4.07
CA ASP A 41 -15.34 14.95 4.94
C ASP A 41 -14.71 13.56 5.05
N TYR A 42 -14.13 13.28 6.21
CA TYR A 42 -13.55 11.97 6.54
C TYR A 42 -14.33 11.28 7.67
N GLY A 43 -15.52 11.77 8.01
CA GLY A 43 -16.28 11.34 9.19
C GLY A 43 -16.07 12.25 10.40
N ASP A 44 -16.73 11.89 11.50
CA ASP A 44 -16.78 12.67 12.75
C ASP A 44 -15.54 12.47 13.65
N GLY A 45 -14.66 11.55 13.28
CA GLY A 45 -13.48 11.18 14.05
C GLY A 45 -13.73 10.15 15.15
N THR A 46 -14.99 9.75 15.39
CA THR A 46 -15.36 8.67 16.33
C THR A 46 -15.19 7.31 15.69
N ASP A 47 -15.69 7.17 14.47
CA ASP A 47 -15.61 5.94 13.69
C ASP A 47 -14.35 5.87 12.82
N ASP A 48 -14.23 4.77 12.08
CA ASP A 48 -13.24 4.66 11.01
C ASP A 48 -13.49 5.70 9.92
N PRO A 49 -12.42 6.32 9.39
CA PRO A 49 -12.60 7.31 8.35
C PRO A 49 -13.16 6.70 7.08
N ILE A 50 -13.92 7.51 6.33
CA ILE A 50 -14.53 7.09 5.08
C ILE A 50 -13.42 6.67 4.09
N GLY A 51 -13.47 5.42 3.63
CA GLY A 51 -12.47 4.85 2.74
C GLY A 51 -11.13 4.45 3.40
N GLY A 52 -11.05 4.46 4.73
CA GLY A 52 -9.89 3.99 5.50
C GLY A 52 -10.27 3.06 6.65
N GLU A 53 -9.24 2.64 7.39
CA GLU A 53 -9.37 1.75 8.56
C GLU A 53 -8.30 2.13 9.59
N ARG A 54 -8.67 2.12 10.87
CA ARG A 54 -7.75 2.42 11.97
C ARG A 54 -7.01 1.17 12.43
N ILE A 55 -5.85 1.37 13.02
CA ILE A 55 -5.05 0.27 13.59
C ILE A 55 -5.74 -0.25 14.86
N HIS A 56 -6.16 -1.51 14.84
CA HIS A 56 -6.63 -2.22 16.03
C HIS A 56 -5.45 -2.82 16.81
N GLY A 57 -4.44 -3.33 16.10
CA GLY A 57 -3.24 -3.88 16.69
C GLY A 57 -2.30 -4.50 15.67
N PHE A 58 -1.30 -5.22 16.16
CA PHE A 58 -0.35 -5.96 15.33
C PHE A 58 -0.37 -7.43 15.71
N ASN A 59 -0.05 -8.29 14.73
CA ASN A 59 0.17 -9.70 15.02
C ASN A 59 1.38 -9.84 15.97
N SER A 60 1.30 -10.83 16.86
CA SER A 60 2.35 -11.13 17.83
C SER A 60 3.64 -11.61 17.18
N THR A 61 3.60 -12.11 15.95
CA THR A 61 4.78 -12.61 15.23
C THR A 61 5.07 -11.75 13.99
N PHE A 62 6.35 -11.51 13.73
CA PHE A 62 6.84 -10.92 12.49
C PHE A 62 7.87 -11.84 11.84
N SER A 63 7.97 -11.78 10.51
CA SER A 63 8.93 -12.56 9.74
C SER A 63 10.09 -11.67 9.31
N VAL A 64 11.30 -12.20 9.32
CA VAL A 64 12.48 -11.51 8.76
C VAL A 64 12.90 -12.22 7.50
N THR A 65 13.22 -11.47 6.45
CA THR A 65 13.76 -12.06 5.23
C THR A 65 15.15 -12.67 5.51
N GLU A 66 15.36 -13.92 5.09
CA GLU A 66 16.60 -14.68 5.34
C GLU A 66 17.82 -14.11 4.61
N THR A 67 17.61 -13.38 3.52
CA THR A 67 18.63 -12.87 2.62
C THR A 67 18.59 -11.35 2.49
N GLY A 68 19.76 -10.74 2.27
CA GLY A 68 19.92 -9.30 2.09
C GLY A 68 20.71 -8.62 3.21
N LEU A 69 21.43 -7.55 2.85
CA LEU A 69 22.29 -6.79 3.77
C LEU A 69 21.48 -6.13 4.91
N HIS A 70 20.31 -5.60 4.60
CA HIS A 70 19.48 -4.80 5.52
C HIS A 70 18.31 -5.57 6.15
N ARG A 71 18.15 -6.88 5.84
CA ARG A 71 17.19 -7.83 6.46
C ARG A 71 15.83 -7.20 6.86
N PRO A 72 14.99 -6.82 5.89
CA PRO A 72 13.75 -6.13 6.18
C PRO A 72 12.78 -7.02 6.98
N LYS A 73 11.94 -6.38 7.80
CA LYS A 73 11.02 -7.05 8.72
C LYS A 73 9.60 -6.97 8.16
N ILE A 74 8.93 -8.10 8.04
CA ILE A 74 7.55 -8.21 7.57
C ILE A 74 6.64 -8.27 8.79
N VAL A 75 5.86 -7.22 8.99
CA VAL A 75 4.91 -7.08 10.11
C VAL A 75 3.49 -7.15 9.55
N THR A 76 2.57 -7.77 10.30
CA THR A 76 1.14 -7.79 9.95
C THR A 76 0.37 -6.87 10.89
N CYS A 77 -0.21 -5.82 10.34
CA CYS A 77 -1.11 -4.90 11.01
C CYS A 77 -2.55 -5.42 10.91
N ILE A 78 -3.31 -5.34 12.01
CA ILE A 78 -4.72 -5.72 12.08
C ILE A 78 -5.51 -4.42 12.20
N GLY A 79 -6.45 -4.22 11.28
CA GLY A 79 -7.34 -3.07 11.33
C GLY A 79 -8.61 -3.33 12.16
N SER A 80 -9.35 -2.26 12.45
CA SER A 80 -10.62 -2.25 13.18
C SER A 80 -11.73 -3.10 12.55
N LYS A 81 -11.71 -3.30 11.23
CA LYS A 81 -12.65 -4.13 10.45
C LYS A 81 -12.14 -5.57 10.28
N ALA A 82 -11.13 -5.97 11.06
CA ALA A 82 -10.47 -7.27 11.03
C ALA A 82 -9.72 -7.60 9.73
N ASN A 83 -9.41 -6.60 8.91
CA ASN A 83 -8.55 -6.77 7.75
C ASN A 83 -7.07 -6.86 8.18
N SER A 84 -6.31 -7.73 7.50
CA SER A 84 -4.87 -7.88 7.73
C SER A 84 -4.06 -7.18 6.65
N TYR A 85 -3.16 -6.29 7.07
CA TYR A 85 -2.30 -5.51 6.19
C TYR A 85 -0.86 -5.90 6.45
N ARG A 86 -0.24 -6.59 5.49
CA ARG A 86 1.18 -6.91 5.55
C ARG A 86 1.99 -5.68 5.16
N GLN A 87 3.03 -5.43 5.95
CA GLN A 87 3.86 -4.23 5.85
C GLN A 87 5.32 -4.66 5.91
N LEU A 88 6.13 -4.09 5.02
CA LEU A 88 7.57 -4.29 5.01
C LEU A 88 8.25 -3.09 5.68
N VAL A 89 8.88 -3.33 6.81
CA VAL A 89 9.67 -2.34 7.53
C VAL A 89 11.11 -2.44 7.05
N LYS A 90 11.58 -1.36 6.42
CA LYS A 90 12.98 -1.19 5.99
C LYS A 90 13.69 -0.18 6.88
N GLY A 91 14.94 -0.47 7.19
CA GLY A 91 15.84 0.41 7.93
C GLY A 91 17.21 0.43 7.25
N GLU A 92 17.96 1.50 7.50
CA GLU A 92 19.26 1.79 6.88
C GLU A 92 19.22 1.98 5.36
N ASP A 93 18.03 2.27 4.81
CA ASP A 93 17.79 2.48 3.37
C ASP A 93 17.19 3.88 3.10
N GLU A 94 17.52 4.47 1.95
CA GLU A 94 16.97 5.76 1.48
C GLU A 94 15.56 5.62 0.89
N ILE A 95 14.57 5.36 1.74
CA ILE A 95 13.16 5.12 1.35
C ILE A 95 12.50 6.31 0.67
N ARG A 96 13.06 7.52 0.82
CA ARG A 96 12.53 8.72 0.17
C ARG A 96 12.57 8.63 -1.35
N GLN A 97 13.63 8.04 -1.91
CA GLN A 97 13.75 7.89 -3.36
C GLN A 97 12.69 6.93 -3.89
N ASP A 98 12.50 5.79 -3.19
CA ASP A 98 11.46 4.81 -3.52
C ASP A 98 10.05 5.45 -3.45
N ALA A 99 9.79 6.27 -2.41
CA ALA A 99 8.52 6.99 -2.24
C ALA A 99 8.23 7.95 -3.41
N VAL A 100 9.24 8.72 -3.84
CA VAL A 100 9.12 9.62 -5.00
C VAL A 100 8.83 8.82 -6.27
N MET A 101 9.50 7.68 -6.47
CA MET A 101 9.28 6.83 -7.65
C MET A 101 7.86 6.25 -7.70
N SER A 102 7.31 5.80 -6.58
CA SER A 102 5.92 5.32 -6.52
C SER A 102 4.92 6.41 -6.91
N GLN A 103 5.12 7.65 -6.43
CA GLN A 103 4.28 8.80 -6.82
C GLN A 103 4.37 9.13 -8.32
N VAL A 104 5.55 9.00 -8.91
CA VAL A 104 5.71 9.18 -10.37
C VAL A 104 4.92 8.11 -11.13
N PHE A 105 4.93 6.85 -10.67
CA PHE A 105 4.14 5.79 -11.30
C PHE A 105 2.63 6.02 -11.16
N GLU A 106 2.17 6.53 -10.02
CA GLU A 106 0.78 6.97 -9.81
C GLU A 106 0.39 8.04 -10.87
N PHE A 107 1.28 9.01 -11.10
CA PHE A 107 1.07 10.05 -12.09
C PHE A 107 1.04 9.50 -13.53
N VAL A 108 1.94 8.59 -13.88
CA VAL A 108 1.94 7.92 -15.20
C VAL A 108 0.64 7.12 -15.41
N ASN A 109 0.17 6.41 -14.39
CA ASN A 109 -1.13 5.73 -14.43
C ASN A 109 -2.27 6.70 -14.71
N ASN A 110 -2.27 7.86 -14.05
CA ASN A 110 -3.27 8.91 -14.28
C ASN A 110 -3.23 9.46 -15.71
N LEU A 111 -2.05 9.65 -16.28
CA LEU A 111 -1.89 10.09 -17.68
C LEU A 111 -2.38 9.05 -18.68
N MET A 112 -2.00 7.78 -18.48
CA MET A 112 -2.41 6.68 -19.34
C MET A 112 -3.93 6.48 -19.31
N ASN A 113 -4.55 6.55 -18.13
CA ASN A 113 -6.00 6.49 -17.98
C ASN A 113 -6.71 7.64 -18.73
N ARG A 114 -6.16 8.86 -18.68
CA ARG A 114 -6.71 9.99 -19.47
C ARG A 114 -6.63 9.72 -20.98
N HIS A 115 -5.50 9.23 -21.47
CA HIS A 115 -5.31 8.97 -22.90
C HIS A 115 -6.25 7.86 -23.43
N THR A 116 -6.49 6.82 -22.62
CA THR A 116 -7.48 5.78 -22.97
C THR A 116 -8.92 6.31 -23.02
N ARG A 117 -9.26 7.33 -22.21
CA ARG A 117 -10.58 7.99 -22.22
C ARG A 117 -10.74 8.99 -23.37
N THR A 118 -9.64 9.59 -23.85
CA THR A 118 -9.65 10.56 -24.95
C THR A 118 -9.47 9.93 -26.33
N SER A 119 -9.21 8.62 -26.42
CA SER A 119 -9.22 7.93 -27.72
C SER A 119 -10.66 7.89 -28.25
N PRO A 120 -10.92 8.40 -29.48
CA PRO A 120 -12.22 8.80 -29.99
C PRO A 120 -13.14 7.61 -30.28
N THR A 121 -13.63 6.96 -29.22
CA THR A 121 -14.59 5.86 -29.37
C THR A 121 -15.85 6.01 -28.52
N ASP A 122 -15.92 6.93 -27.55
CA ASP A 122 -17.14 7.10 -26.74
C ASP A 122 -17.46 8.56 -26.46
N GLY A 123 -18.01 9.19 -27.49
CA GLY A 123 -18.64 10.50 -27.45
C GLY A 123 -19.35 10.77 -28.77
N GLN A 124 -20.29 9.88 -29.13
CA GLN A 124 -21.13 9.83 -30.34
C GLN A 124 -20.67 8.84 -31.43
N ALA A 125 -21.65 8.01 -31.82
CA ALA A 125 -21.73 7.11 -32.95
C ALA A 125 -20.77 7.37 -34.13
N LYS A 126 -20.05 6.32 -34.58
CA LYS A 126 -19.97 5.93 -36.00
C LYS A 126 -19.22 4.60 -36.21
N ALA A 127 -19.93 3.70 -36.87
CA ALA A 127 -19.58 2.56 -37.74
C ALA A 127 -18.22 1.82 -37.58
N PRO A 128 -18.23 0.48 -37.71
CA PRO A 128 -17.00 -0.32 -37.75
C PRO A 128 -16.24 -0.04 -39.06
N VAL A 129 -15.08 0.60 -38.97
CA VAL A 129 -14.11 0.58 -40.06
C VAL A 129 -13.40 -0.77 -40.01
N GLN A 130 -13.78 -1.64 -40.94
CA GLN A 130 -13.07 -2.87 -41.26
C GLN A 130 -11.71 -2.50 -41.88
N SER A 131 -10.71 -2.27 -41.05
CA SER A 131 -9.31 -2.35 -41.50
C SER A 131 -8.50 -3.15 -40.47
N GLY A 132 -7.58 -3.94 -41.00
CA GLY A 132 -7.03 -5.14 -40.37
C GLY A 132 -6.47 -4.98 -38.96
N PHE A 133 -6.71 -6.01 -38.16
CA PHE A 133 -6.11 -6.29 -36.86
C PHE A 133 -6.34 -5.24 -35.76
N ALA A 134 -7.60 -5.09 -35.33
CA ALA A 134 -7.94 -4.38 -34.10
C ALA A 134 -7.41 -5.14 -32.88
N MET A 135 -6.18 -4.83 -32.45
CA MET A 135 -5.62 -5.27 -31.17
C MET A 135 -6.48 -4.66 -30.06
N PRO A 136 -7.06 -5.45 -29.13
CA PRO A 136 -7.80 -4.91 -28.00
C PRO A 136 -6.91 -3.92 -27.26
N ARG A 137 -7.37 -2.68 -27.05
CA ARG A 137 -6.65 -1.71 -26.21
C ARG A 137 -6.56 -2.27 -24.80
N LYS A 138 -5.45 -2.97 -24.49
CA LYS A 138 -5.21 -3.53 -23.17
C LYS A 138 -5.12 -2.35 -22.20
N ARG A 139 -5.89 -2.43 -21.11
CA ARG A 139 -5.78 -1.49 -19.97
C ARG A 139 -4.47 -1.79 -19.26
N LEU A 140 -3.37 -1.25 -19.77
CA LEU A 140 -2.09 -1.28 -19.09
C LEU A 140 -2.20 -0.41 -17.84
N ARG A 141 -1.62 -0.87 -16.72
CA ARG A 141 -1.53 -0.15 -15.46
C ARG A 141 -0.25 -0.58 -14.76
N LEU A 142 0.54 0.38 -14.29
CA LEU A 142 1.68 0.12 -13.41
C LEU A 142 1.14 -0.18 -12.01
N VAL A 143 1.62 -1.25 -11.39
CA VAL A 143 1.27 -1.55 -9.99
C VAL A 143 2.00 -0.53 -9.10
N THR A 144 1.24 0.23 -8.32
CA THR A 144 1.75 1.16 -7.31
C THR A 144 1.58 0.54 -5.93
N TYR A 145 2.47 0.90 -5.01
CA TYR A 145 2.43 0.46 -3.62
C TYR A 145 2.71 1.65 -2.71
N ASN A 146 2.10 1.67 -1.54
CA ASN A 146 2.23 2.77 -0.60
C ASN A 146 3.54 2.70 0.18
N ILE A 147 4.28 3.81 0.21
CA ILE A 147 5.58 3.93 0.86
C ILE A 147 5.55 5.12 1.81
N ILE A 148 5.82 4.87 3.08
CA ILE A 148 5.78 5.85 4.16
C ILE A 148 7.19 5.98 4.74
N PRO A 149 7.96 7.02 4.36
CA PRO A 149 9.24 7.30 5.00
C PRO A 149 8.98 7.80 6.43
N LEU A 150 9.56 7.12 7.42
CA LEU A 150 9.43 7.48 8.84
C LEU A 150 10.63 8.29 9.34
N SER A 151 11.83 8.04 8.80
CA SER A 151 13.06 8.79 9.06
C SER A 151 13.89 8.87 7.78
N PRO A 152 15.02 9.60 7.74
CA PRO A 152 15.91 9.63 6.57
C PRO A 152 16.34 8.22 6.11
N ALA A 153 16.59 7.31 7.06
CA ALA A 153 17.09 5.98 6.79
C ALA A 153 16.08 4.87 7.15
N SER A 154 14.78 5.16 7.30
CA SER A 154 13.79 4.12 7.63
C SER A 154 12.41 4.43 7.11
N GLY A 155 11.65 3.40 6.78
CA GLY A 155 10.27 3.54 6.33
C GLY A 155 9.50 2.23 6.32
N VAL A 156 8.21 2.36 6.02
CA VAL A 156 7.26 1.26 5.92
C VAL A 156 6.71 1.23 4.51
N LEU A 157 6.68 0.04 3.92
CA LEU A 157 6.14 -0.20 2.59
C LEU A 157 4.94 -1.14 2.70
N GLU A 158 3.97 -0.95 1.83
CA GLU A 158 2.90 -1.90 1.60
C GLU A 158 3.44 -3.21 1.02
N TRP A 159 2.98 -4.33 1.57
CA TRP A 159 3.23 -5.63 0.96
C TRP A 159 2.18 -5.90 -0.12
N VAL A 160 2.63 -6.08 -1.36
CA VAL A 160 1.76 -6.48 -2.46
C VAL A 160 1.65 -8.00 -2.46
N GLU A 161 0.43 -8.52 -2.33
CA GLU A 161 0.19 -9.96 -2.43
C GLU A 161 0.32 -10.46 -3.87
N ASP A 162 0.65 -11.75 -4.04
CA ASP A 162 0.75 -12.44 -5.33
C ASP A 162 1.78 -11.88 -6.34
N THR A 163 2.93 -11.40 -5.84
CA THR A 163 4.14 -11.12 -6.64
C THR A 163 5.02 -12.35 -6.82
#